data_AF-A0A0G0RP64-F1
#
_entry.id   AF-A0A0G0RP64-F1
#
_cell.length_a   1.000
_cell.length_b   1.000
_cell.length_c   1.000
_cell.angle_alpha   90.00
_cell.angle_beta   90.00
_cell.angle_gamma   90.00
#
_symmetry.space_group_name_H-M   'P 1'
#
loop_
_entity.id
_entity.type
_entity.pdbx_description
1 polymer ?
#
loop_
_entity_poly.entity_id
_entity_poly.type
_entity_poly.pdbx_seq_one_letter_code
_entity_poly.pdbx_strand_id
1 'polypeptide(L)' 'MIELNENKEIQFDKQIRIEELDGLFKTSSSIPTHIPKKFSEQIVIYTSGSTYRFYWYDINNGAWRYSTGT' A
#
# COMPACT_ATOMS: atom_id res chain seq x y z
N MET A 1 -0.84 -9.83 -42.67
CA MET A 1 -0.28 -8.71 -41.89
C MET A 1 -1.02 -8.70 -40.57
N ILE A 2 -0.29 -8.73 -39.44
CA ILE A 2 -0.89 -8.63 -38.11
C ILE A 2 -0.74 -7.17 -37.71
N GLU A 3 -1.86 -6.44 -37.60
CA GLU A 3 -1.86 -5.10 -37.01
C GLU A 3 -1.59 -5.24 -35.52
N LEU A 4 -0.44 -4.74 -35.09
CA LEU A 4 -0.11 -4.60 -33.67
C LEU A 4 -0.96 -3.45 -33.14
N ASN A 5 -2.02 -3.79 -32.40
CA ASN A 5 -2.90 -2.82 -31.76
C ASN A 5 -2.08 -1.93 -30.81
N GLU A 6 -2.30 -0.64 -30.96
CA GLU A 6 -1.51 0.46 -30.44
C GLU A 6 -1.31 0.37 -28.93
N ASN A 7 -0.14 0.84 -28.48
CA ASN A 7 0.21 1.03 -27.08
C ASN A 7 -0.90 1.84 -26.39
N LYS A 8 -1.79 1.18 -25.66
CA LYS A 8 -2.70 1.84 -24.72
C LYS A 8 -1.83 2.58 -23.71
N GLU A 9 -1.71 3.90 -23.86
CA GLU A 9 -1.23 4.76 -22.79
C GLU A 9 -2.11 4.49 -21.57
N ILE A 10 -1.49 3.95 -20.51
CA ILE A 10 -2.16 3.79 -19.23
C ILE A 10 -2.31 5.22 -18.69
N GLN A 11 -3.52 5.79 -18.80
CA GLN A 11 -3.82 7.05 -18.13
C GLN A 11 -3.84 6.81 -16.63
N PHE A 12 -2.78 7.23 -15.94
CA PHE A 12 -2.68 7.26 -14.48
C PHE A 12 -3.43 8.47 -13.88
N ASP A 13 -4.63 8.79 -14.38
CA ASP A 13 -5.36 9.99 -13.96
C ASP A 13 -5.99 9.85 -12.57
N LYS A 14 -6.24 8.62 -12.12
CA LYS A 14 -6.89 8.36 -10.84
C LYS A 14 -5.86 8.19 -9.73
N GLN A 15 -5.71 9.21 -8.90
CA GLN A 15 -5.02 9.08 -7.61
C GLN A 15 -5.82 8.10 -6.73
N ILE A 16 -5.25 6.92 -6.47
CA ILE A 16 -5.83 5.95 -5.55
C ILE A 16 -5.67 6.51 -4.14
N ARG A 17 -6.77 6.66 -3.41
CA ARG A 17 -6.75 7.06 -2.00
C ARG A 17 -6.44 5.84 -1.13
N ILE A 18 -5.82 6.04 0.04
CA ILE A 18 -5.42 4.92 0.91
C ILE A 18 -6.64 4.13 1.39
N GLU A 19 -7.78 4.78 1.57
CA GLU A 19 -9.04 4.14 1.92
C GLU A 19 -9.50 3.11 0.88
N GLU A 20 -9.15 3.31 -0.40
CA GLU A 20 -9.48 2.36 -1.48
C GLU A 20 -8.65 1.05 -1.39
N LEU A 21 -7.64 1.00 -0.52
CA LEU A 21 -6.83 -0.19 -0.27
C LEU A 21 -7.38 -1.07 0.86
N ASP A 22 -8.41 -0.62 1.58
CA ASP A 22 -9.07 -1.41 2.61
C ASP A 22 -9.65 -2.69 2.02
N GLY A 23 -9.32 -3.83 2.62
CA GLY A 23 -9.71 -5.16 2.14
C GLY A 23 -8.75 -5.80 1.13
N LEU A 24 -7.85 -5.04 0.50
CA LEU A 24 -6.75 -5.60 -0.31
C LEU A 24 -5.55 -5.99 0.54
N PHE A 25 -5.29 -5.20 1.59
CA PHE A 25 -4.22 -5.42 2.54
C PHE A 25 -4.77 -5.57 3.96
N LYS A 26 -3.93 -6.06 4.86
CA LYS A 26 -4.28 -6.11 6.28
C LYS A 26 -4.45 -4.70 6.82
N THR A 27 -5.64 -4.40 7.35
CA THR A 27 -5.93 -3.16 8.04
C THR A 27 -5.75 -3.33 9.57
N SER A 28 -5.21 -2.31 10.25
CA SER A 28 -4.96 -2.29 11.70
C SER A 28 -5.23 -0.91 12.29
N SER A 29 -5.80 -0.87 13.49
CA SER A 29 -5.94 0.37 14.27
C SER A 29 -4.73 0.69 15.16
N SER A 30 -3.69 -0.16 15.09
CA SER A 30 -2.46 -0.02 15.85
C SER A 30 -1.23 0.00 14.95
N ILE A 31 -0.21 0.73 15.38
CA ILE A 31 1.09 0.79 14.68
C ILE A 31 1.72 -0.61 14.72
N PRO A 32 2.15 -1.18 13.58
CA PRO A 32 2.79 -2.48 13.57
C PRO A 32 4.18 -2.41 14.24
N THR A 33 4.47 -3.40 15.08
CA THR A 33 5.75 -3.49 15.84
C THR A 33 6.50 -4.80 15.64
N HIS A 34 5.90 -5.77 14.96
CA HIS A 34 6.49 -7.08 14.72
C HIS A 34 7.39 -7.07 13.49
N ILE A 35 8.33 -8.01 13.43
CA ILE A 35 9.12 -8.29 12.21
C ILE A 35 8.31 -9.25 11.33
N PRO A 36 7.95 -8.87 10.09
CA PRO A 36 7.22 -9.74 9.16
C PRO A 36 8.00 -11.01 8.84
N LYS A 37 7.31 -12.15 8.77
CA LYS A 37 7.89 -13.44 8.35
C LYS A 37 7.53 -13.80 6.91
N LYS A 38 6.50 -13.15 6.35
CA LYS A 38 6.01 -13.37 4.99
C LYS A 38 5.85 -12.03 4.27
N PHE A 39 5.92 -12.05 2.94
CA PHE A 39 5.72 -10.85 2.13
C PHE A 39 4.36 -10.17 2.39
N SER A 40 3.31 -10.96 2.54
CA SER A 40 1.96 -10.46 2.83
C SER A 40 1.84 -9.75 4.19
N GLU A 41 2.79 -9.94 5.10
CA GLU A 41 2.83 -9.27 6.40
C GLU A 41 3.63 -7.97 6.37
N GLN A 42 4.35 -7.68 5.27
CA GLN A 42 5.21 -6.50 5.16
C GLN A 42 4.44 -5.21 4.89
N ILE A 43 3.16 -5.30 4.54
CA ILE A 43 2.30 -4.15 4.23
C ILE A 43 1.12 -4.16 5.18
N VAL A 44 0.85 -3.01 5.80
CA VAL A 44 -0.30 -2.81 6.69
C VAL A 44 -0.92 -1.45 6.38
N ILE A 45 -2.24 -1.42 6.23
CA ILE A 45 -3.00 -0.17 6.21
C ILE A 45 -3.36 0.16 7.65
N TYR A 46 -2.95 1.33 8.11
CA TYR A 46 -3.32 1.84 9.43
C TYR A 46 -4.47 2.82 9.29
N THR A 47 -5.52 2.59 10.08
CA THR A 47 -6.70 3.45 10.13
C THR A 47 -7.06 3.77 11.58
N SER A 48 -7.14 5.06 11.91
CA SER A 48 -7.59 5.51 13.24
C SER A 48 -8.30 6.85 13.13
N GLY A 49 -9.63 6.84 13.29
CA GLY A 49 -10.46 7.99 12.99
C GLY A 49 -10.28 8.42 11.53
N SER A 50 -9.88 9.68 11.32
CA SER A 50 -9.56 10.24 9.99
C SER A 50 -8.10 10.05 9.56
N THR A 51 -7.30 9.30 10.32
CA THR A 51 -5.88 9.06 9.99
C THR A 51 -5.74 7.80 9.17
N TYR A 52 -5.21 7.94 7.97
CA TYR A 52 -4.84 6.84 7.07
C TYR A 52 -3.34 6.83 6.82
N ARG A 53 -2.70 5.68 7.04
CA ARG A 53 -1.26 5.50 6.77
C ARG A 53 -1.01 4.17 6.09
N PHE A 54 -0.21 4.20 5.05
CA PHE A 54 0.34 3.00 4.44
C PHE A 54 1.67 2.68 5.11
N TYR A 55 1.73 1.56 5.83
CA TYR A 55 2.96 1.08 6.45
C TYR A 55 3.63 0.01 5.58
N TRP A 56 4.96 0.08 5.49
CA TRP A 56 5.79 -0.98 4.94
C TRP A 56 6.99 -1.28 5.84
N TYR A 57 7.41 -2.54 5.86
CA TYR A 57 8.61 -2.93 6.61
C TYR A 57 9.86 -2.77 5.76
N ASP A 58 10.77 -1.91 6.20
CA ASP A 58 12.10 -1.75 5.63
C ASP A 58 13.04 -2.79 6.23
N ILE A 59 13.28 -3.86 5.47
CA ILE A 59 14.10 -5.00 5.90
C ILE A 59 15.55 -4.59 6.14
N ASN A 60 16.08 -3.66 5.34
CA ASN A 60 17.48 -3.24 5.42
C ASN A 60 17.75 -2.49 6.72
N ASN A 61 16.78 -1.68 7.16
CA ASN A 61 16.88 -0.90 8.40
C ASN A 61 16.18 -1.57 9.60
N GLY A 62 15.51 -2.71 9.39
CA GLY A 62 14.77 -3.42 10.44
C GLY A 62 13.65 -2.60 11.07
N ALA A 63 12.97 -1.75 10.28
CA ALA A 63 12.04 -0.75 10.81
C ALA A 63 10.76 -0.62 9.99
N TRP A 64 9.66 -0.35 10.68
CA TRP A 64 8.42 0.07 10.02
C TRP A 64 8.52 1.52 9.57
N ARG A 65 8.18 1.76 8.31
CA ARG A 65 8.07 3.08 7.69
C ARG A 65 6.61 3.32 7.31
N TYR A 66 6.24 4.58 7.12
CA TYR A 66 4.89 4.90 6.66
C TYR A 66 4.85 6.14 5.78
N SER A 67 3.81 6.20 4.95
CA SER A 67 3.37 7.40 4.27
C SER A 67 1.95 7.72 4.73
N THR A 68 1.64 9.01 4.87
CA THR A 68 0.30 9.45 5.25
C THR A 68 -0.54 9.61 3.99
N GLY A 69 -1.75 9.06 4.00
CA GLY A 69 -2.75 9.30 2.97
C GLY A 69 -3.61 10.50 3.34
N THR A 70 -3.97 11.27 2.32
CA THR A 70 -4.95 12.36 2.39
C THR A 70 -6.05 12.13 1.37
#